data_AF-A0A3D0DKP0-F1
#
_entry.id   AF-A0A3D0DKP0-F1
#
_cell.length_a   1.000
_cell.length_b   1.000
_cell.length_c   1.000
_cell.angle_alpha   90.00
_cell.angle_beta   90.00
_cell.angle_gamma   90.00
#
_symmetry.space_group_name_H-M   'P 1'
#
loop_
_entity.id
_entity.type
_entity.pdbx_description
1 polymer ?
#
loop_
_entity_poly.entity_id
_entity_poly.type
_entity_poly.pdbx_seq_one_letter_code
_entity_poly.pdbx_strand_id
1 'polypeptide(L)'
;MSACMGILFAFIARKNIDPRGVESLPPAPIMFITSVIESIIVGVIVTLVIPMGRIGHFLTSRLNAVPGSFKFSAINSIPFAVINAVLVSAICSFISIAKAHAIMPPDQAPPLLVMWFSSWIRALPLSILVSYVLAIIISPIVVRSVGPGGPLERVSGPPQRKNNSEDLKK
;
A
#
# COMPACT_ATOMS: atom_id res chain seq x y z
N MET A 1 -1.00 -7.56 0.31
CA MET A 1 -1.97 -6.64 -0.31
C MET A 1 -1.84 -6.61 -1.83
N SER A 2 -0.65 -6.34 -2.38
CA SER A 2 -0.44 -6.23 -3.83
C SER A 2 -0.86 -7.49 -4.62
N ALA A 3 -0.47 -8.69 -4.18
CA ALA A 3 -0.88 -9.94 -4.84
C ALA A 3 -2.41 -10.17 -4.82
N CYS A 4 -3.09 -9.86 -3.71
CA CYS A 4 -4.55 -9.99 -3.61
C CYS A 4 -5.29 -9.03 -4.56
N MET A 5 -4.79 -7.79 -4.69
CA MET A 5 -5.31 -6.82 -5.67
C MET A 5 -5.11 -7.30 -7.11
N GLY A 6 -3.94 -7.86 -7.45
CA GLY A 6 -3.68 -8.44 -8.76
C GLY A 6 -4.64 -9.57 -9.12
N ILE A 7 -4.94 -10.46 -8.15
CA ILE A 7 -5.93 -11.52 -8.32
C ILE A 7 -7.34 -10.95 -8.53
N LEU A 8 -7.75 -9.97 -7.72
CA LEU A 8 -9.06 -9.33 -7.83
C LEU A 8 -9.23 -8.62 -9.18
N PHE A 9 -8.20 -7.93 -9.65
CA PHE A 9 -8.24 -7.18 -10.90
C PHE A 9 -8.33 -8.11 -12.10
N ALA A 10 -7.53 -9.17 -12.14
CA ALA A 10 -7.61 -10.19 -13.18
C ALA A 10 -8.95 -10.94 -13.16
N PHE A 11 -9.56 -11.13 -11.98
CA PHE A 11 -10.89 -11.73 -11.87
C PHE A 11 -11.99 -10.81 -12.43
N ILE A 12 -11.96 -9.51 -12.09
CA ILE A 12 -12.92 -8.52 -12.59
C ILE A 12 -12.75 -8.30 -14.10
N ALA A 13 -11.52 -8.23 -14.58
CA ALA A 13 -11.21 -8.11 -16.01
C ALA A 13 -11.82 -9.29 -16.78
N ARG A 14 -11.66 -10.52 -16.28
CA ARG A 14 -12.17 -11.72 -16.95
C ARG A 14 -13.70 -11.83 -16.94
N LYS A 15 -14.36 -11.32 -15.90
CA LYS A 15 -15.83 -11.40 -15.76
C LYS A 15 -16.58 -10.38 -16.63
N ASN A 16 -15.92 -9.29 -17.04
CA ASN A 16 -16.52 -8.22 -17.85
C ASN A 16 -16.19 -8.30 -19.35
N ILE A 17 -15.51 -9.36 -19.81
CA ILE A 17 -15.15 -9.52 -21.24
C ILE A 17 -16.23 -10.37 -21.94
N ASP A 18 -16.69 -9.87 -23.09
CA ASP A 18 -17.59 -10.58 -24.00
C ASP A 18 -17.01 -11.96 -24.37
N PRO A 19 -17.79 -13.05 -24.38
CA PRO A 19 -17.30 -14.41 -24.60
C PRO A 19 -16.52 -14.59 -25.93
N ARG A 20 -16.76 -13.73 -26.93
CA ARG A 20 -16.04 -13.73 -28.21
C ARG A 20 -14.60 -13.21 -28.12
N GLY A 21 -14.25 -12.44 -27.09
CA GLY A 21 -12.89 -11.93 -26.84
C GLY A 21 -12.03 -12.88 -26.00
N VAL A 22 -12.60 -13.96 -25.48
CA VAL A 22 -11.92 -14.88 -24.55
C VAL A 22 -10.97 -15.83 -25.29
N GLU A 23 -11.22 -16.13 -26.56
CA GLU A 23 -10.37 -17.02 -27.37
C GLU A 23 -9.03 -16.39 -27.76
N SER A 24 -8.97 -15.06 -27.88
CA SER A 24 -7.74 -14.32 -28.20
C SER A 24 -6.90 -13.96 -26.97
N LEU A 25 -7.39 -14.22 -25.76
CA LEU A 25 -6.70 -13.85 -24.53
C LEU A 25 -5.76 -14.95 -24.05
N PRO A 26 -4.65 -14.59 -23.39
CA PRO A 26 -3.78 -15.58 -22.75
C PRO A 26 -4.57 -16.43 -21.75
N PRO A 27 -4.18 -17.70 -21.53
CA PRO A 27 -4.77 -18.55 -20.51
C PRO A 27 -4.91 -17.83 -19.17
N ALA A 28 -6.06 -17.95 -18.52
CA ALA A 28 -6.35 -17.33 -17.21
C ALA A 28 -5.17 -17.31 -16.23
N PRO A 29 -4.54 -18.45 -15.93
CA PRO A 29 -3.48 -18.50 -14.92
C PRO A 29 -2.31 -17.59 -15.28
N ILE A 30 -1.99 -17.44 -16.57
CA ILE A 30 -0.91 -16.57 -17.04
C ILE A 30 -1.27 -15.09 -16.83
N MET A 31 -2.53 -14.70 -17.07
CA MET A 31 -3.00 -13.34 -16.77
C MET A 31 -2.96 -13.03 -15.28
N PHE A 32 -3.34 -13.99 -14.42
CA PHE A 32 -3.25 -13.82 -12.96
C PHE A 32 -1.80 -13.67 -12.51
N ILE A 33 -0.90 -14.54 -12.97
CA ILE A 33 0.52 -14.52 -12.59
C ILE A 33 1.19 -13.21 -13.03
N THR A 34 0.99 -12.81 -14.29
CA THR A 34 1.56 -11.56 -14.82
C THR A 34 1.03 -10.34 -14.08
N SER A 35 -0.28 -10.27 -13.80
CA SER A 35 -0.88 -9.18 -13.01
C SER A 35 -0.36 -9.14 -11.57
N VAL A 36 -0.15 -10.31 -10.94
CA VAL A 36 0.42 -10.40 -9.60
C VAL A 36 1.87 -9.91 -9.58
N ILE A 37 2.69 -10.35 -10.53
CA ILE A 37 4.10 -9.94 -10.65
C ILE A 37 4.19 -8.43 -10.92
N GLU A 38 3.41 -7.92 -11.88
CA GLU A 38 3.37 -6.50 -12.24
C GLU A 38 2.96 -5.65 -11.01
N SER A 39 1.94 -6.08 -10.26
CA SER A 39 1.52 -5.44 -9.01
C SER A 39 2.61 -5.48 -7.93
N ILE A 40 3.36 -6.58 -7.79
CA ILE A 40 4.47 -6.69 -6.82
C ILE A 40 5.60 -5.71 -7.18
N ILE A 41 6.02 -5.68 -8.45
CA ILE A 41 7.09 -4.80 -8.92
C ILE A 41 6.73 -3.33 -8.69
N VAL A 42 5.51 -2.94 -9.08
CA VAL A 42 4.99 -1.59 -8.84
C VAL A 42 4.95 -1.27 -7.34
N GLY A 43 4.48 -2.21 -6.52
CA GLY A 43 4.47 -2.07 -5.07
C GLY A 43 5.85 -1.80 -4.50
N VAL A 44 6.87 -2.56 -4.92
CA VAL A 44 8.27 -2.39 -4.49
C VAL A 44 8.79 -1.00 -4.89
N ILE A 45 8.59 -0.60 -6.15
CA ILE A 45 9.03 0.72 -6.65
C ILE A 45 8.39 1.84 -5.83
N VAL A 46 7.07 1.79 -5.60
CA VAL A 46 6.36 2.80 -4.80
C VAL A 46 6.90 2.88 -3.37
N THR A 47 7.18 1.75 -2.71
CA THR A 47 7.78 1.75 -1.38
C THR A 47 9.19 2.34 -1.35
N LEU A 48 9.96 2.22 -2.43
CA LEU A 48 11.31 2.78 -2.52
C LEU A 48 11.30 4.29 -2.80
N VAL A 49 10.32 4.77 -3.58
CA VAL A 49 10.23 6.19 -3.98
C VAL A 49 9.66 7.06 -2.88
N ILE A 50 8.71 6.56 -2.08
CA ILE A 50 8.04 7.37 -1.06
C ILE A 50 8.76 7.20 0.28
N PRO A 51 9.41 8.25 0.83
CA PRO A 51 10.10 8.18 2.11
C PRO A 51 9.09 8.11 3.28
N MET A 52 8.54 6.92 3.50
CA MET A 52 7.40 6.68 4.40
C MET A 52 7.73 6.82 5.89
N GLY A 53 9.02 6.71 6.27
CA GLY A 53 9.45 6.80 7.67
C GLY A 53 9.07 8.12 8.35
N ARG A 54 8.91 9.21 7.60
CA ARG A 54 8.57 10.53 8.16
C ARG A 54 7.08 10.70 8.46
N ILE A 55 6.20 10.13 7.64
CA ILE A 55 4.74 10.30 7.77
C ILE A 55 4.21 9.55 8.99
N GLY A 56 4.73 8.34 9.23
CA GLY A 56 4.36 7.51 10.37
C GLY A 56 4.67 8.14 11.74
N HIS A 57 5.85 8.75 11.86
CA HIS A 57 6.26 9.46 13.07
C HIS A 57 5.41 10.71 13.37
N PHE A 58 4.88 11.35 12.33
CA PHE A 58 4.03 12.53 12.50
C PHE A 58 2.63 12.17 13.03
N LEU A 59 2.05 11.07 12.54
CA LEU A 59 0.74 10.60 12.99
C LEU A 59 0.78 10.02 14.41
N THR A 60 1.84 9.30 14.73
CA THR A 60 2.01 8.70 16.06
C THR A 60 2.33 9.74 17.14
N SER A 61 3.09 10.80 16.81
CA SER A 61 3.33 11.93 17.72
C SER A 61 2.06 12.76 17.97
N ARG A 62 1.14 12.85 17.00
CA ARG A 62 -0.15 13.53 17.15
C ARG A 62 -1.16 12.76 18.01
N LEU A 63 -1.06 11.44 18.08
CA LEU A 63 -2.03 10.57 18.76
C LEU A 63 -1.58 10.09 20.14
N ASN A 64 -0.45 10.60 20.66
CA ASN A 64 0.14 10.18 21.95
C ASN A 64 0.22 8.65 22.12
N ALA A 65 0.42 7.94 21.02
CA ALA A 65 0.48 6.48 21.05
C ALA A 65 1.82 6.06 21.65
N VAL A 66 1.78 5.25 22.71
CA VAL A 66 2.98 4.74 23.37
C VAL A 66 3.78 3.89 22.38
N PRO A 67 5.07 4.18 22.13
CA PRO A 67 5.93 3.40 21.24
C PRO A 67 5.94 1.93 21.68
N GLY A 68 5.78 1.00 20.73
CA GLY A 68 5.73 -0.44 21.02
C GLY A 68 4.35 -0.99 21.39
N SER A 69 3.31 -0.16 21.49
CA SER A 69 1.93 -0.63 21.67
C SER A 69 1.30 -1.13 20.35
N PHE A 70 0.36 -2.08 20.45
CA PHE A 70 -0.44 -2.57 19.32
C PHE A 70 -1.16 -1.41 18.59
N LYS A 71 -1.60 -0.40 19.36
CA LYS A 71 -2.24 0.81 18.84
C LYS A 71 -1.28 1.65 18.00
N PHE A 72 -0.03 1.81 18.44
CA PHE A 72 1.00 2.52 17.67
C PHE A 72 1.27 1.85 16.32
N SER A 73 1.41 0.53 16.29
CA SER A 73 1.65 -0.22 15.05
C SER A 73 0.45 -0.20 14.11
N ALA A 74 -0.78 -0.34 14.63
CA ALA A 74 -1.99 -0.25 13.83
C ALA A 74 -2.17 1.16 13.22
N ILE A 75 -2.00 2.22 14.03
CA ILE A 75 -2.15 3.60 13.57
C ILE A 75 -1.08 3.96 12.53
N ASN A 76 0.16 3.48 12.71
CA ASN A 76 1.24 3.73 11.78
C ASN A 76 1.08 2.94 10.46
N SER A 77 0.47 1.76 10.51
CA SER A 77 0.30 0.90 9.32
C SER A 77 -0.91 1.24 8.45
N ILE A 78 -1.93 1.94 8.98
CA ILE A 78 -3.09 2.40 8.21
C ILE A 78 -2.71 3.31 7.03
N PRO A 79 -2.01 4.45 7.22
CA PRO A 79 -1.65 5.32 6.11
C PRO A 79 -0.74 4.60 5.11
N PHE A 80 0.14 3.72 5.58
CA PHE A 80 0.99 2.88 4.73
C PHE A 80 0.14 1.96 3.84
N ALA A 81 -0.82 1.24 4.43
CA ALA A 81 -1.70 0.34 3.72
C ALA A 81 -2.56 1.08 2.70
N VAL A 82 -3.16 2.21 3.10
CA VAL A 82 -4.07 2.99 2.24
C VAL A 82 -3.30 3.64 1.08
N ILE A 83 -2.19 4.33 1.34
CA ILE A 83 -1.40 4.99 0.28
C ILE A 83 -0.87 3.95 -0.70
N ASN A 84 -0.33 2.84 -0.20
CA ASN A 84 0.17 1.76 -1.05
C ASN A 84 -0.96 1.12 -1.87
N ALA A 85 -2.11 0.82 -1.26
CA ALA A 85 -3.27 0.28 -1.98
C ALA A 85 -3.78 1.24 -3.08
N VAL A 86 -3.88 2.53 -2.78
CA VAL A 86 -4.35 3.55 -3.72
C VAL A 86 -3.37 3.72 -4.88
N LEU A 87 -2.07 3.84 -4.61
CA LEU A 87 -1.06 4.01 -5.67
C LEU A 87 -0.88 2.77 -6.52
N VAL A 88 -0.80 1.59 -5.91
CA VAL A 88 -0.69 0.33 -6.64
C VAL A 88 -1.94 0.10 -7.49
N SER A 89 -3.14 0.35 -6.97
CA SER A 89 -4.37 0.23 -7.76
C SER A 89 -4.43 1.24 -8.91
N ALA A 90 -3.97 2.48 -8.71
CA ALA A 90 -3.91 3.51 -9.74
C ALA A 90 -2.98 3.09 -10.89
N ILE A 91 -1.77 2.62 -10.57
CA ILE A 91 -0.76 2.23 -11.57
C ILE A 91 -1.20 0.94 -12.29
N CYS A 92 -1.63 -0.09 -11.57
CA CYS A 92 -2.08 -1.34 -12.20
C CYS A 92 -3.30 -1.12 -13.11
N SER A 93 -4.27 -0.30 -12.68
CA SER A 93 -5.41 0.05 -13.52
C SER A 93 -5.01 0.88 -14.73
N PHE A 94 -4.04 1.79 -14.59
CA PHE A 94 -3.52 2.58 -15.71
C PHE A 94 -2.88 1.69 -16.77
N ILE A 95 -2.00 0.77 -16.36
CA ILE A 95 -1.35 -0.15 -17.30
C ILE A 95 -2.37 -1.04 -18.00
N SER A 96 -3.37 -1.55 -17.27
CA SER A 96 -4.42 -2.38 -17.86
C SER A 96 -5.27 -1.61 -18.89
N ILE A 97 -5.67 -0.39 -18.56
CA ILE A 97 -6.40 0.50 -19.48
C ILE A 97 -5.55 0.87 -20.69
N ALA A 98 -4.26 1.15 -20.50
CA ALA A 98 -3.34 1.49 -21.58
C ALA A 98 -3.14 0.31 -22.55
N LYS A 99 -2.98 -0.92 -22.03
CA LYS A 99 -2.93 -2.14 -22.84
C LYS A 99 -4.23 -2.35 -23.63
N ALA A 100 -5.39 -2.11 -23.00
CA ALA A 100 -6.68 -2.22 -23.68
C ALA A 100 -6.89 -1.15 -24.76
N HIS A 101 -6.50 0.10 -24.47
CA HIS A 101 -6.59 1.22 -25.42
C HIS A 101 -5.66 1.02 -26.62
N ALA A 102 -4.49 0.41 -26.46
CA ALA A 102 -3.56 0.14 -27.55
C ALA A 102 -4.10 -0.85 -28.60
N ILE A 103 -5.12 -1.64 -28.26
CA ILE A 103 -5.72 -2.66 -29.14
C ILE A 103 -7.02 -2.14 -29.78
N MET A 104 -7.57 -1.01 -29.29
CA MET A 104 -8.80 -0.44 -29.83
C MET A 104 -8.56 0.31 -31.16
N PRO A 105 -9.52 0.28 -32.10
CA PRO A 105 -9.48 1.10 -33.30
C PRO A 105 -9.40 2.59 -32.92
N PRO A 106 -8.51 3.38 -33.55
CA PRO A 106 -8.29 4.79 -33.20
C PRO A 106 -9.54 5.66 -33.38
N ASP A 107 -10.47 5.26 -34.26
CA ASP A 107 -11.70 6.01 -34.55
C ASP A 107 -12.76 5.92 -33.43
N GLN A 108 -12.60 5.01 -32.48
CA GLN A 108 -13.57 4.77 -31.40
C GLN A 108 -12.96 4.91 -29.99
N ALA A 109 -11.67 5.23 -29.88
CA ALA A 109 -10.97 5.25 -28.61
C ALA A 109 -11.22 6.56 -27.85
N PRO A 110 -11.93 6.55 -26.71
CA PRO A 110 -12.05 7.74 -25.86
C PRO A 110 -10.69 8.10 -25.23
N PRO A 111 -10.46 9.36 -24.83
CA PRO A 111 -9.19 9.78 -24.24
C PRO A 111 -8.77 8.88 -23.07
N LEU A 112 -7.54 8.35 -23.15
CA LEU A 112 -7.00 7.35 -22.22
C LEU A 112 -7.18 7.76 -20.75
N LEU A 113 -6.92 9.02 -20.41
CA LEU A 113 -7.08 9.52 -19.04
C LEU A 113 -8.52 9.49 -18.54
N VAL A 114 -9.51 9.77 -19.40
CA VAL A 114 -10.93 9.76 -19.04
C VAL A 114 -11.40 8.32 -18.82
N MET A 115 -11.00 7.41 -19.73
CA MET A 115 -11.30 5.98 -19.61
C MET A 115 -10.67 5.37 -18.35
N TRP A 116 -9.40 5.69 -18.10
CA TRP A 116 -8.68 5.26 -16.91
C TRP A 116 -9.31 5.80 -15.63
N PHE A 117 -9.52 7.11 -15.54
CA PHE A 117 -10.01 7.75 -14.31
C PHE A 117 -11.42 7.29 -13.95
N SER A 118 -12.31 7.15 -14.94
CA SER A 118 -13.67 6.63 -14.75
C SER A 118 -13.68 5.18 -14.25
N SER A 119 -12.79 4.33 -14.78
CA SER A 119 -12.65 2.95 -14.31
C SER A 119 -12.01 2.87 -12.92
N TRP A 120 -10.97 3.69 -12.69
CA TRP A 120 -10.23 3.71 -11.43
C TRP A 120 -11.10 4.20 -10.28
N ILE A 121 -11.86 5.29 -10.46
CA ILE A 121 -12.72 5.84 -9.40
C ILE A 121 -13.83 4.87 -8.98
N ARG A 122 -14.31 4.01 -9.90
CA ARG A 122 -15.27 2.94 -9.60
C ARG A 122 -14.60 1.77 -8.85
N ALA A 123 -13.34 1.49 -9.12
CA ALA A 123 -12.57 0.46 -8.42
C ALA A 123 -12.07 0.92 -7.04
N LEU A 124 -11.95 2.23 -6.83
CA LEU A 124 -11.38 2.86 -5.63
C LEU A 124 -12.10 2.42 -4.33
N PRO A 125 -13.44 2.47 -4.20
CA PRO A 125 -14.14 2.06 -2.98
C PRO A 125 -13.91 0.59 -2.64
N LEU A 126 -13.94 -0.28 -3.66
CA LEU A 126 -13.68 -1.70 -3.51
C LEU A 126 -12.24 -1.95 -3.06
N SER A 127 -11.29 -1.22 -3.65
CA SER A 127 -9.87 -1.31 -3.32
C SER A 127 -9.60 -0.91 -1.85
N ILE A 128 -10.24 0.16 -1.37
CA ILE A 128 -10.15 0.60 0.03
C ILE A 128 -10.76 -0.45 0.95
N LEU A 129 -11.97 -0.94 0.63
CA LEU A 129 -12.65 -1.96 1.43
C LEU A 129 -11.79 -3.23 1.57
N VAL A 130 -11.25 -3.73 0.47
CA VAL A 130 -10.40 -4.93 0.45
C VAL A 130 -9.11 -4.69 1.23
N SER A 131 -8.47 -3.52 1.06
CA SER A 131 -7.26 -3.17 1.81
C SER A 131 -7.51 -3.09 3.32
N TYR A 132 -8.67 -2.57 3.72
CA TYR A 132 -9.09 -2.46 5.12
C TYR A 132 -9.31 -3.84 5.75
N VAL A 133 -10.04 -4.72 5.07
CA VAL A 133 -10.26 -6.11 5.53
C VAL A 133 -8.93 -6.86 5.64
N LEU A 134 -8.06 -6.73 4.63
CA LEU A 134 -6.72 -7.33 4.67
C LEU A 134 -5.87 -6.78 5.82
N ALA A 135 -5.93 -5.47 6.08
CA ALA A 135 -5.21 -4.86 7.20
C ALA A 135 -5.66 -5.46 8.53
N ILE A 136 -6.96 -5.62 8.76
CA ILE A 136 -7.51 -6.24 9.98
C ILE A 136 -7.02 -7.68 10.14
N ILE A 137 -7.01 -8.47 9.07
CA ILE A 137 -6.60 -9.89 9.11
C ILE A 137 -5.09 -10.04 9.30
N ILE A 138 -4.29 -9.20 8.63
CA ILE A 138 -2.82 -9.26 8.67
C ILE A 138 -2.27 -8.68 9.98
N SER A 139 -2.91 -7.67 10.56
CA SER A 139 -2.45 -7.01 11.78
C SER A 139 -2.13 -7.98 12.94
N PRO A 140 -2.95 -8.98 13.30
CA PRO A 140 -2.61 -9.93 14.36
C PRO A 140 -1.44 -10.86 13.99
N ILE A 141 -1.27 -11.19 12.70
CA ILE A 141 -0.15 -12.01 12.22
C ILE A 141 1.15 -11.21 12.36
N VAL A 142 1.16 -9.96 11.90
CA VAL A 142 2.33 -9.09 11.98
C VAL A 142 2.77 -8.93 13.42
N VAL A 143 1.87 -8.62 14.36
CA VAL A 143 2.28 -8.41 15.76
C VAL A 143 2.79 -9.68 16.42
N ARG A 144 2.34 -10.87 16.00
CA ARG A 144 2.94 -12.13 16.45
C ARG A 144 4.34 -12.34 15.86
N SER A 145 4.56 -11.95 14.61
CA SER A 145 5.84 -12.13 13.90
C SER A 145 6.92 -11.13 14.28
N VAL A 146 6.59 -9.87 14.61
CA VAL A 146 7.59 -8.90 15.13
C VAL A 146 7.87 -9.07 16.62
N GLY A 147 7.14 -9.97 17.31
CA GLY A 147 7.20 -10.15 18.75
C GLY A 147 6.62 -8.94 19.51
N PRO A 148 6.17 -9.13 20.77
CA PRO A 148 5.99 -7.98 21.65
C PRO A 148 7.36 -7.30 21.72
N GLY A 149 7.44 -6.05 21.25
CA GLY A 149 8.70 -5.33 21.10
C GLY A 149 9.60 -5.56 22.30
N GLY A 150 10.84 -6.00 22.03
CA GLY A 150 11.84 -6.17 23.07
C GLY A 150 11.92 -4.91 23.95
N PRO A 151 12.31 -5.05 25.22
CA PRO A 151 12.31 -3.97 26.19
C PRO A 151 12.96 -2.74 25.56
N LEU A 152 12.23 -1.62 25.54
CA LEU A 152 12.76 -0.33 25.14
C LEU A 152 14.11 -0.18 25.83
N GLU A 153 15.17 -0.28 25.04
CA GLU A 153 16.52 0.04 25.46
C GLU A 153 16.38 1.44 26.04
N ARG A 154 16.45 1.53 27.37
CA ARG A 154 16.51 2.80 28.06
C ARG A 154 17.70 3.47 27.41
N VAL A 155 17.43 4.40 26.50
CA VAL A 155 18.39 5.42 26.12
C VAL A 155 18.62 6.16 27.42
N SER A 156 19.59 5.67 28.18
CA SER A 156 20.23 6.36 29.27
C SER A 156 20.72 7.64 28.66
N GLY A 157 19.92 8.70 28.84
CA GLY A 157 20.30 10.03 28.43
C GLY A 157 21.71 10.32 28.94
N PRO A 158 22.50 11.09 28.17
CA PRO A 158 23.87 11.41 28.58
C PRO A 158 23.85 11.94 30.01
N PRO A 159 24.84 11.54 30.85
CA PRO A 159 24.85 11.85 32.26
C PRO A 159 24.63 13.35 32.44
N GLN A 160 23.57 13.70 33.16
CA GLN A 160 23.32 15.04 33.66
C GLN A 160 24.56 15.45 34.45
N ARG A 161 25.45 16.22 33.79
CA ARG A 161 26.61 16.85 34.41
C ARG A 161 26.03 17.86 35.40
N LYS A 162 25.90 17.46 36.66
CA LYS A 162 25.65 18.38 37.78
C LYS A 162 26.74 19.45 37.70
N ASN A 163 26.36 20.64 37.26
CA ASN A 163 27.20 21.82 37.34
C ASN A 163 27.32 22.16 38.82
N ASN A 164 28.43 21.73 39.44
CA ASN A 164 28.89 22.25 40.71
C ASN A 164 29.32 23.71 40.49
N SER A 165 28.36 24.62 40.58
CA SER A 165 28.60 26.07 40.56
C SER A 165 28.75 26.65 41.98
N GLU A 166 28.77 25.82 43.03
CA GLU A 166 28.78 26.29 44.42
C GLU A 166 30.18 26.45 45.03
N ASP A 167 31.26 26.04 44.36
CA ASP A 167 32.63 26.16 44.89
C ASP A 167 33.36 27.47 44.52
N LEU A 168 32.69 28.43 43.87
CA LEU A 168 33.30 29.73 43.50
C LEU A 168 32.76 30.92 44.31
N LYS A 169 32.45 30.71 45.58
CA LYS A 169 32.25 31.78 46.57
C LYS A 169 32.94 31.43 47.90
N LYS A 170 34.27 31.44 47.91
CA LYS A 170 35.08 31.71 49.10
C LYS A 170 36.22 32.63 48.71
#